data_AF-A0A1H6F6Q3-F1
#
_entry.id   AF-A0A1H6F6Q3-F1
#
_cell.length_a   1.000
_cell.length_b   1.000
_cell.length_c   1.000
_cell.angle_alpha   90.00
_cell.angle_beta   90.00
_cell.angle_gamma   90.00
#
_symmetry.space_group_name_H-M   'P 1'
#
loop_
_entity.id
_entity.type
_entity.pdbx_description
1 polymer ?
#
loop_
_entity_poly.entity_id
_entity_poly.type
_entity_poly.pdbx_seq_one_letter_code
_entity_poly.pdbx_strand_id
1 'polypeptide(L)'
;MLTDLESVFRSLKSELGLRPIYHRTEERVDGHLFITVLAYQFVQIIRKQLVEKGIHGRWQTLRDTLNGQQRITTSFKRADQLTLHVRKTTRAEPEQMKIYQALNLNSAPGGVKKMVV
;
A
#
# COMPACT_ATOMS: atom_id res chain seq x y z
N MET A 1 16.98 -17.24 0.47
CA MET A 1 17.14 -16.30 -0.67
C MET A 1 16.14 -16.57 -1.80
N LEU A 2 15.95 -17.83 -2.27
CA LEU A 2 14.89 -18.16 -3.24
C LEU A 2 13.45 -18.08 -2.66
N THR A 3 13.24 -18.56 -1.44
CA THR A 3 11.93 -18.56 -0.77
C THR A 3 11.36 -17.16 -0.56
N ASP A 4 12.21 -16.19 -0.26
CA ASP A 4 11.81 -14.79 -0.10
C ASP A 4 11.42 -14.15 -1.44
N LEU A 5 12.17 -14.44 -2.51
CA LEU A 5 11.88 -13.97 -3.85
C LEU A 5 10.56 -14.55 -4.36
N GLU A 6 10.38 -15.87 -4.24
CA GLU A 6 9.12 -16.54 -4.56
C GLU A 6 7.95 -16.03 -3.74
N SER A 7 8.16 -15.74 -2.44
CA SER A 7 7.12 -15.16 -1.59
C SER A 7 6.73 -13.77 -2.06
N VAL A 8 7.70 -12.92 -2.45
CA VAL A 8 7.42 -11.58 -2.98
C VAL A 8 6.66 -11.70 -4.31
N PHE A 9 7.11 -12.53 -5.25
CA PHE A 9 6.42 -12.73 -6.52
C PHE A 9 5.03 -13.36 -6.33
N ARG A 10 4.85 -14.27 -5.36
CA ARG A 10 3.56 -14.87 -5.03
C ARG A 10 2.60 -13.82 -4.47
N SER A 11 3.04 -13.01 -3.51
CA SER A 11 2.26 -11.89 -2.99
C SER A 11 1.96 -10.85 -4.07
N LEU A 12 2.91 -10.50 -4.93
CA LEU A 12 2.67 -9.57 -6.04
C LEU A 12 1.64 -10.13 -7.04
N LYS A 13 1.74 -11.42 -7.40
CA LYS A 13 0.81 -12.09 -8.30
C LYS A 13 -0.60 -12.25 -7.72
N SER A 14 -0.74 -12.60 -6.44
CA SER A 14 -2.07 -12.69 -5.82
C SER A 14 -2.74 -11.32 -5.66
N GLU A 15 -1.96 -10.29 -5.31
CA GLU A 15 -2.49 -9.00 -4.85
C GLU A 15 -2.67 -7.95 -5.96
N LEU A 16 -1.92 -8.02 -7.07
CA LEU A 16 -2.16 -7.18 -8.24
C LEU A 16 -3.40 -7.64 -9.06
N GLY A 17 -4.25 -8.50 -8.48
CA GLY A 17 -5.46 -9.01 -9.14
C GLY A 17 -5.17 -10.04 -10.24
N LEU A 18 -4.04 -10.73 -10.16
CA LEU A 18 -3.55 -11.59 -11.24
C LEU A 18 -3.94 -13.05 -11.08
N ARG A 19 -4.92 -13.37 -10.23
CA ARG A 19 -5.53 -14.70 -10.27
C ARG A 19 -7.05 -14.64 -10.32
N PRO A 20 -7.66 -15.33 -11.31
CA PRO A 20 -6.99 -16.06 -12.40
C PRO A 20 -6.33 -15.09 -13.41
N ILE A 21 -5.15 -15.44 -13.93
CA ILE A 21 -4.51 -14.70 -15.04
C ILE A 21 -5.38 -14.93 -16.27
N TYR A 22 -6.35 -14.06 -16.52
CA TYR A 22 -7.13 -14.07 -17.76
C TYR A 22 -6.46 -13.25 -18.89
N HIS A 23 -5.13 -13.04 -18.80
CA HIS A 23 -4.36 -12.39 -19.85
C HIS A 23 -4.18 -13.41 -20.99
N ARG A 24 -5.13 -13.42 -21.93
CA ARG A 24 -5.13 -14.31 -23.09
C ARG A 24 -4.48 -13.70 -24.33
N THR A 25 -4.14 -12.41 -24.27
CA THR A 25 -3.45 -11.69 -25.35
C THR A 25 -2.03 -11.36 -24.91
N GLU A 26 -1.08 -11.52 -25.84
CA GLU A 26 0.36 -11.29 -25.63
C GLU A 26 0.64 -9.91 -25.02
N GLU A 27 0.03 -8.86 -25.56
CA GLU A 27 0.17 -7.48 -25.07
C GLU A 27 -0.16 -7.32 -23.57
N ARG A 28 -1.20 -8.01 -23.06
CA ARG A 28 -1.56 -7.95 -21.64
C ARG A 28 -0.58 -8.72 -20.76
N VAL A 29 0.02 -9.79 -21.30
CA VAL A 29 1.07 -10.57 -20.61
C VAL A 29 2.34 -9.74 -20.49
N ASP A 30 2.73 -9.03 -21.56
CA ASP A 30 3.93 -8.19 -21.56
C ASP A 30 3.80 -7.01 -20.61
N GLY A 31 2.68 -6.27 -20.67
CA GLY A 31 2.42 -5.16 -19.76
C GLY A 31 2.40 -5.61 -18.29
N HIS A 32 1.86 -6.80 -18.04
CA HIS A 32 1.87 -7.40 -16.71
C HIS A 32 3.28 -7.77 -16.22
N LEU A 33 4.09 -8.40 -17.07
CA LEU A 33 5.46 -8.76 -16.73
C LEU A 33 6.24 -7.51 -16.37
N PHE A 34 6.07 -6.45 -17.16
CA PHE A 34 6.69 -5.15 -16.92
C PHE A 34 6.31 -4.57 -15.55
N ILE A 35 5.02 -4.47 -15.23
CA ILE A 35 4.55 -3.95 -13.95
C ILE A 35 5.04 -4.82 -12.78
N THR A 36 5.07 -6.14 -12.95
CA THR A 36 5.54 -7.08 -11.91
C THR A 36 7.03 -6.90 -11.61
N VAL A 37 7.86 -6.73 -12.64
CA VAL A 37 9.30 -6.47 -12.46
C VAL A 37 9.52 -5.13 -11.77
N LEU A 38 8.80 -4.08 -12.16
CA LEU A 38 8.87 -2.77 -11.49
C LEU A 38 8.45 -2.86 -10.02
N ALA A 39 7.32 -3.51 -9.74
CA ALA A 39 6.84 -3.71 -8.39
C ALA A 39 7.86 -4.46 -7.51
N TYR A 40 8.52 -5.49 -8.07
CA TYR A 40 9.59 -6.21 -7.37
C TYR A 40 10.73 -5.27 -6.95
N GLN A 41 11.19 -4.39 -7.85
CA GLN A 41 12.27 -3.46 -7.50
C GLN A 41 11.87 -2.51 -6.37
N PHE A 42 10.64 -1.98 -6.39
CA PHE A 42 10.14 -1.16 -5.29
C PHE A 42 10.10 -1.91 -3.96
N VAL A 43 9.63 -3.17 -3.97
CA VAL A 43 9.63 -4.01 -2.76
C VAL A 43 11.05 -4.21 -2.22
N GLN A 44 12.03 -4.48 -3.08
CA GLN A 44 13.42 -4.66 -2.64
C GLN A 44 14.03 -3.38 -2.08
N ILE A 45 13.77 -2.23 -2.72
CA ILE A 45 14.23 -0.92 -2.23
C ILE A 45 13.65 -0.63 -0.84
N ILE A 46 12.33 -0.79 -0.67
CA ILE A 46 11.67 -0.57 0.64
C ILE A 46 12.23 -1.52 1.70
N ARG A 47 12.33 -2.82 1.39
CA ARG A 47 12.87 -3.82 2.33
C ARG A 47 14.31 -3.52 2.72
N LYS A 48 15.16 -3.12 1.77
CA LYS A 48 16.55 -2.75 2.04
C LYS A 48 16.63 -1.57 3.02
N GLN A 49 15.86 -0.51 2.78
CA GLN A 49 15.81 0.64 3.68
C GLN A 49 15.32 0.26 5.08
N LEU A 50 14.31 -0.60 5.18
CA LEU A 50 13.80 -1.07 6.47
C LEU A 50 14.82 -1.93 7.23
N VAL A 51 15.55 -2.81 6.52
CA VAL A 51 16.61 -3.64 7.10
C VAL A 51 17.76 -2.79 7.64
N GLU A 52 18.16 -1.73 6.93
CA GLU A 52 19.17 -0.76 7.41
C GLU A 52 18.73 -0.02 8.68
N LYS A 53 17.42 0.01 8.96
CA LYS A 53 16.83 0.57 10.18
C LYS A 53 16.46 -0.49 11.23
N GLY A 54 16.89 -1.75 11.04
CA GLY A 54 16.67 -2.85 11.98
C GLY A 54 15.31 -3.54 11.88
N ILE A 55 14.53 -3.29 10.83
CA ILE A 55 13.22 -3.91 10.59
C ILE A 55 13.39 -5.03 9.55
N HIS A 56 13.37 -6.29 10.01
CA HIS A 56 13.62 -7.47 9.18
C HIS A 56 12.35 -8.24 8.76
N GLY A 57 11.22 -7.54 8.66
CA GLY A 57 9.93 -8.16 8.30
C GLY A 57 9.90 -8.76 6.90
N ARG A 58 9.16 -9.87 6.74
CA ARG A 58 8.77 -10.36 5.41
C ARG A 58 7.82 -9.37 4.75
N TRP A 59 7.82 -9.31 3.41
CA TRP A 59 6.95 -8.39 2.67
C TRP A 59 5.46 -8.52 3.04
N GLN A 60 4.99 -9.76 3.20
CA GLN A 60 3.61 -10.03 3.61
C GLN A 60 3.30 -9.38 4.97
N THR A 61 4.14 -9.59 5.98
CA THR A 61 3.95 -9.02 7.32
C THR A 61 3.96 -7.49 7.31
N LEU A 62 4.86 -6.88 6.53
CA LEU A 62 4.91 -5.41 6.37
C LEU A 62 3.60 -4.90 5.76
N ARG A 63 3.09 -5.57 4.73
CA ARG A 63 1.80 -5.24 4.12
C ARG A 63 0.64 -5.42 5.08
N ASP A 64 0.57 -6.55 5.79
CA ASP A 64 -0.50 -6.82 6.75
C ASP A 64 -0.55 -5.75 7.85
N THR A 65 0.62 -5.33 8.32
CA THR A 65 0.76 -4.24 9.30
C THR A 65 0.22 -2.92 8.74
N LEU A 66 0.62 -2.55 7.53
CA LEU A 66 0.18 -1.30 6.88
C LEU A 66 -1.30 -1.33 6.47
N ASN A 67 -1.85 -2.51 6.15
CA ASN A 67 -3.24 -2.68 5.73
C ASN A 67 -4.25 -2.31 6.84
N GLY A 68 -3.83 -2.30 8.10
CA GLY A 68 -4.67 -1.81 9.20
C GLY A 68 -5.02 -0.31 9.10
N GLN A 69 -4.23 0.49 8.38
CA GLN A 69 -4.49 1.92 8.22
C GLN A 69 -5.39 2.18 7.01
N GLN A 70 -6.47 2.92 7.22
CA GLN A 70 -7.53 3.10 6.22
C GLN A 70 -7.75 4.57 5.90
N ARG A 71 -8.19 4.86 4.67
CA ARG A 71 -8.58 6.21 4.26
C ARG A 71 -10.10 6.33 4.19
N ILE A 72 -10.66 7.10 5.11
CA ILE A 72 -12.10 7.17 5.37
C ILE A 72 -12.64 8.51 4.88
N THR A 73 -13.84 8.50 4.29
CA THR A 73 -14.62 9.69 4.00
C THR A 73 -15.81 9.75 4.96
N THR A 74 -15.91 10.82 5.73
CA THR A 74 -17.05 11.10 6.61
C THR A 74 -17.88 12.24 6.05
N SER A 75 -19.19 12.07 6.02
CA SER A 75 -20.14 13.05 5.49
C SER A 75 -20.92 13.68 6.64
N PHE A 76 -21.00 15.02 6.67
CA PHE A 76 -21.73 15.79 7.68
C PHE A 76 -22.80 16.63 6.98
N LYS A 77 -24.02 16.61 7.51
CA LYS A 77 -25.05 17.59 7.12
C LYS A 77 -24.83 18.87 7.92
N ARG A 78 -24.74 19.99 7.21
CA ARG A 78 -24.57 21.32 7.80
C ARG A 78 -25.94 21.99 7.98
N ALA A 79 -25.98 23.05 8.79
CA ALA A 79 -27.18 23.84 9.04
C ALA A 79 -27.74 24.52 7.77
N ASP A 80 -26.88 24.81 6.79
CA ASP A 80 -27.23 25.37 5.47
C ASP A 80 -27.69 24.31 4.45
N GLN A 81 -28.06 23.11 4.92
CA GLN A 81 -28.47 21.94 4.12
C GLN A 81 -27.39 21.38 3.18
N LEU A 82 -26.20 21.98 3.12
CA LEU A 82 -25.06 21.46 2.36
C LEU A 82 -24.42 20.25 3.06
N THR A 83 -23.78 19.39 2.27
CA THR A 83 -23.06 18.21 2.75
C THR A 83 -21.56 18.49 2.74
N LEU A 84 -20.92 18.36 3.91
CA LEU A 84 -19.46 18.39 4.04
C LEU A 84 -18.90 16.97 4.00
N HIS A 85 -18.13 16.65 2.97
CA HIS A 85 -17.31 15.45 2.92
C HIS A 85 -15.90 15.73 3.44
N VAL A 86 -15.48 15.00 4.48
CA VAL A 86 -14.12 15.05 5.02
C VAL A 86 -13.46 13.70 4.77
N ARG A 87 -12.44 13.68 3.91
CA ARG A 87 -11.63 12.49 3.66
C ARG A 87 -10.30 12.60 4.41
N LYS A 88 -10.04 11.65 5.31
CA LYS A 88 -8.81 11.60 6.11
C LYS A 88 -8.34 10.16 6.30
N THR A 89 -7.06 10.00 6.58
CA THR A 89 -6.48 8.70 6.95
C THR A 89 -6.65 8.48 8.45
N THR A 90 -6.90 7.24 8.87
CA THR A 90 -6.92 6.86 10.28
C THR A 90 -5.56 7.10 10.92
N ARG A 91 -5.52 7.22 12.25
CA ARG A 91 -4.25 7.34 12.95
C ARG A 91 -3.45 6.05 12.76
N ALA A 92 -2.16 6.18 12.53
CA ALA A 92 -1.28 5.04 12.42
C ALA A 92 -1.06 4.40 13.80
N GLU A 93 -1.22 3.09 13.86
CA GLU A 93 -0.93 2.26 15.04
C GLU A 93 0.59 2.21 15.32
N PRO A 94 1.03 1.82 16.53
CA PRO A 94 2.46 1.82 16.89
C PRO A 94 3.36 1.07 15.90
N GLU A 95 2.93 -0.10 15.41
CA GLU A 95 3.70 -0.87 14.43
C GLU A 95 3.79 -0.18 13.05
N GLN A 96 2.72 0.52 12.65
CA GLN A 96 2.72 1.30 11.41
C GLN A 96 3.62 2.53 11.54
N MET A 97 3.58 3.19 12.70
CA MET A 97 4.43 4.35 13.00
C MET A 97 5.92 4.01 12.91
N LYS A 98 6.34 2.84 13.40
CA LYS A 98 7.73 2.36 13.28
C LYS A 98 8.17 2.30 11.81
N ILE A 99 7.31 1.77 10.93
CA ILE A 99 7.58 1.67 9.49
C ILE A 99 7.68 3.07 8.86
N TYR A 100 6.72 3.96 9.16
CA TYR A 100 6.73 5.33 8.64
C TYR A 100 7.96 6.12 9.07
N GLN A 101 8.35 6.02 10.35
CA GLN A 101 9.55 6.68 10.88
C GLN A 101 10.82 6.13 10.24
N ALA A 102 10.94 4.81 10.09
CA ALA A 102 12.09 4.18 9.46
C ALA A 102 12.29 4.63 8.01
N LEU A 103 11.18 4.82 7.27
CA LEU A 103 11.19 5.30 5.89
C LEU A 103 11.20 6.83 5.76
N ASN A 104 11.18 7.57 6.87
CA ASN A 104 11.06 9.04 6.90
C ASN A 104 9.84 9.55 6.11
N LEU A 105 8.69 8.89 6.30
CA LEU A 105 7.44 9.19 5.61
C LEU A 105 6.40 9.79 6.57
N ASN A 106 5.48 10.57 6.02
CA ASN A 106 4.33 11.08 6.77
C ASN A 106 3.35 9.93 7.10
N SER A 107 3.04 9.75 8.38
CA SER A 107 2.11 8.72 8.86
C SER A 107 0.63 9.02 8.58
N ALA A 108 0.30 10.19 8.03
CA ALA A 108 -1.03 10.56 7.57
C ALA A 108 -1.05 10.78 6.04
N PRO A 109 -0.87 9.71 5.23
CA PRO A 109 -0.78 9.82 3.78
C PRO A 109 -2.04 10.47 3.20
N GLY A 110 -1.86 11.40 2.25
CA GLY A 110 -2.95 12.10 1.58
C GLY A 110 -3.65 13.21 2.38
N GLY A 111 -3.27 13.42 3.65
CA GLY A 111 -3.75 14.49 4.52
C GLY A 111 -5.28 14.52 4.69
N VAL A 112 -5.79 15.65 5.18
CA VAL A 112 -7.24 15.90 5.27
C VAL A 112 -7.68 16.65 4.02
N LYS A 113 -8.66 16.10 3.31
CA LYS A 113 -9.33 16.75 2.18
C LYS A 113 -10.78 17.03 2.57
N LYS A 114 -11.24 18.26 2.32
CA LYS A 114 -12.61 18.69 2.59
C LYS A 114 -13.26 19.10 1.28
N MET A 115 -14.51 18.72 1.09
CA MET A 115 -15.33 19.07 -0.06
C MET A 115 -16.73 19.40 0.44
N VAL A 116 -17.31 20.49 -0.05
CA VAL A 116 -18.68 20.89 0.25
C VAL A 116 -19.48 20.67 -1.03
N VAL A 117 -20.60 19.96 -0.92
CA VAL A 117 -21.55 19.65 -1.99
C VAL A 117 -22.95 20.08 -1.58
#